data_AF-B7G6Q0-F1
#
_entry.id   AF-B7G6Q0-F1
#
_cell.length_a   1.000
_cell.length_b   1.000
_cell.length_c   1.000
_cell.angle_alpha   90.00
_cell.angle_beta   90.00
_cell.angle_gamma   90.00
#
_symmetry.space_group_name_H-M   'P 1'
#
loop_
_entity.id
_entity.type
_entity.pdbx_description
1 polymer ?
#
loop_
_entity_poly.entity_id
_entity_poly.type
_entity_poly.pdbx_seq_one_letter_code
_entity_poly.pdbx_strand_id
1 'polypeptide(L)'
;MLVDKQNRAYVACAACVLIVSQGTLANEEYQVDAISGESVSLSLLECGIWLAPSTIPGAGLGMYAGKDFKSNENLQASGDVTIPIVDMPHHQNGDWKFLWDEYTWNAVSLGMIHEGLIDVNVASPGFGSAANSFLPLVNVEEWNPEYGACGLHRSRDPGAGAFSTYHNRISTAKRDIAAGEELFVDYGSNWFTSRGHLGPIPLYKDLDRATHLFQQFKNLKTKLQSPTLNTLLTEVWNEFVSYSNYADSRVIGAFHHHDETELRRLENQTLTEIRLQDSSRSREWLALHGTCGDHIVAGVSTIRQAGRGAFATRDLPVGTVVSHIPLIHVPDRKRFEMYNLGVEDGEKYPDKALGISGYQLLLNYCYGHANSTLLLCPYGPMVNLVNHNRTLANVALRWADPRRGNHMPALLKGSIEELEKDRTAKLAMELVATHDIQEGAEVFMDYGDDWEKAWHQHIKDWEAPLGSHAYISADDMNGDKEMHLRTEFELLDKPYPPNLELKCNEAFVDSAWENAWNAGTLRTFLDSKKEDSFLPCEILRSEWKKGKLLYTAVLHQKGVTDSASDRNELLEHVPQDAFQFRDKHYTTDMHQKNAFRHDIRIPDNMLPSVWMNRKE
;
A
#
# COMPACT_ATOMS: atom_id res chain seq x y z
N MET A 1 23.83 -34.84 -19.91
CA MET A 1 22.87 -34.30 -20.90
C MET A 1 21.58 -35.12 -20.98
N LEU A 2 21.10 -35.65 -19.85
CA LEU A 2 19.84 -36.42 -19.73
C LEU A 2 19.49 -36.56 -18.22
N VAL A 3 19.43 -35.46 -17.46
CA VAL A 3 18.92 -35.44 -16.05
C VAL A 3 18.31 -34.06 -15.72
N ASP A 4 17.65 -33.40 -16.68
CA ASP A 4 17.14 -32.03 -16.47
C ASP A 4 15.73 -31.80 -17.05
N LYS A 5 14.90 -32.85 -17.03
CA LYS A 5 13.49 -32.78 -17.49
C LYS A 5 12.46 -33.16 -16.42
N GLN A 6 12.87 -33.46 -15.19
CA GLN A 6 11.94 -33.87 -14.11
C GLN A 6 11.67 -32.80 -13.04
N ASN A 7 12.42 -31.69 -12.99
CA ASN A 7 12.21 -30.62 -12.00
C ASN A 7 11.49 -29.36 -12.53
N ARG A 8 11.05 -29.34 -13.79
CA ARG A 8 10.25 -28.23 -14.36
C ARG A 8 8.73 -28.41 -14.22
N ALA A 9 8.26 -29.45 -13.53
CA ALA A 9 6.84 -29.80 -13.42
C ALA A 9 6.17 -29.38 -12.10
N TYR A 10 6.85 -28.70 -11.17
CA TYR A 10 6.29 -28.40 -9.83
C TYR A 10 6.06 -26.91 -9.51
N VAL A 11 6.28 -25.97 -10.43
CA VAL A 11 6.02 -24.52 -10.19
C VAL A 11 5.18 -23.86 -11.29
N ALA A 12 4.79 -24.58 -12.35
CA ALA A 12 4.05 -24.03 -13.49
C ALA A 12 2.61 -24.55 -13.64
N CYS A 13 2.03 -25.17 -12.60
CA CYS A 13 0.74 -25.85 -12.70
C CYS A 13 -0.20 -25.54 -11.51
N ALA A 14 -0.49 -24.26 -11.29
CA ALA A 14 -1.61 -23.84 -10.42
C ALA A 14 -2.63 -22.94 -11.16
N ALA A 15 -2.40 -22.63 -12.44
CA ALA A 15 -3.27 -21.75 -13.22
C ALA A 15 -4.07 -22.42 -14.37
N CYS A 16 -3.78 -23.67 -14.77
CA CYS A 16 -4.58 -24.35 -15.82
C CYS A 16 -4.61 -25.89 -15.62
N VAL A 17 -5.82 -26.46 -15.73
CA VAL A 17 -6.20 -27.90 -15.84
C VAL A 17 -6.43 -28.72 -14.55
N LEU A 18 -7.68 -28.62 -14.06
CA LEU A 18 -8.69 -29.67 -13.77
C LEU A 18 -8.41 -30.86 -12.81
N ILE A 19 -9.31 -31.07 -11.84
CA ILE A 19 -10.35 -32.13 -11.85
C ILE A 19 -11.62 -31.61 -11.17
N VAL A 20 -12.73 -31.72 -11.90
CA VAL A 20 -14.10 -31.70 -11.39
C VAL A 20 -14.32 -32.94 -10.53
N SER A 21 -14.69 -32.76 -9.27
CA SER A 21 -15.56 -33.71 -8.58
C SER A 21 -16.84 -33.00 -8.14
N GLN A 22 -17.68 -32.66 -9.10
CA GLN A 22 -19.11 -32.85 -8.89
C GLN A 22 -19.35 -34.36 -8.95
N GLY A 23 -19.36 -34.98 -7.78
CA GLY A 23 -19.68 -36.38 -7.58
C GLY A 23 -20.24 -36.52 -6.18
N THR A 24 -21.57 -36.39 -6.08
CA THR A 24 -22.43 -37.01 -5.06
C THR A 24 -21.71 -37.49 -3.80
N LEU A 25 -21.48 -36.59 -2.85
CA LEU A 25 -21.35 -36.98 -1.45
C LEU A 25 -22.71 -36.74 -0.81
N ALA A 26 -23.25 -37.84 -0.31
CA ALA A 26 -24.55 -37.95 0.29
C ALA A 26 -24.80 -36.84 1.31
N ASN A 27 -26.06 -36.39 1.33
CA ASN A 27 -26.67 -35.78 2.50
C ASN A 27 -26.39 -36.66 3.74
N GLU A 28 -25.37 -36.33 4.52
CA GLU A 28 -25.46 -36.51 5.96
C GLU A 28 -26.09 -35.24 6.50
N GLU A 29 -27.42 -35.26 6.58
CA GLU A 29 -28.18 -34.36 7.44
C GLU A 29 -27.65 -34.51 8.86
N TYR A 30 -26.74 -33.61 9.26
CA TYR A 30 -26.49 -33.39 10.66
C TYR A 30 -27.72 -32.67 11.22
N GLN A 31 -28.60 -33.42 11.90
CA GLN A 31 -29.70 -32.85 12.64
C GLN A 31 -29.15 -31.88 13.68
N VAL A 32 -29.30 -30.60 13.39
CA VAL A 32 -29.20 -29.55 14.40
C VAL A 32 -30.49 -29.65 15.21
N ASP A 33 -30.38 -30.22 16.41
CA ASP A 33 -31.45 -30.12 17.40
C ASP A 33 -31.79 -28.64 17.58
N ALA A 34 -33.03 -28.31 17.23
CA ALA A 34 -33.59 -26.98 17.36
C ALA A 34 -33.60 -26.59 18.83
N ILE A 35 -32.59 -25.83 19.27
CA ILE A 35 -32.69 -25.04 20.49
C ILE A 35 -33.69 -23.93 20.18
N SER A 36 -34.85 -24.08 20.81
CA SER A 36 -35.97 -23.18 20.78
C SER A 36 -35.57 -21.74 21.09
N GLY A 37 -35.84 -20.85 20.13
CA GLY A 37 -36.50 -19.57 20.40
C GLY A 37 -35.71 -18.53 21.17
N GLU A 38 -34.73 -17.93 20.51
CA GLU A 38 -34.52 -16.48 20.53
C GLU A 38 -33.94 -16.08 19.17
N SER A 39 -34.79 -15.52 18.31
CA SER A 39 -34.35 -14.89 17.07
C SER A 39 -33.60 -13.62 17.45
N VAL A 40 -32.28 -13.74 17.69
CA VAL A 40 -31.39 -12.60 17.66
C VAL A 40 -31.44 -12.10 16.22
N SER A 41 -32.25 -11.07 15.99
CA SER A 41 -32.10 -10.18 14.85
C SER A 41 -30.68 -9.65 14.93
N LEU A 42 -29.76 -10.31 14.23
CA LEU A 42 -28.50 -9.69 13.82
C LEU A 42 -28.92 -8.51 12.94
N SER A 43 -29.12 -7.36 13.56
CA SER A 43 -28.96 -6.09 12.85
C SER A 43 -27.51 -6.12 12.37
N LEU A 44 -27.31 -6.66 11.17
CA LEU A 44 -26.02 -6.60 10.49
C LEU A 44 -25.67 -5.12 10.45
N LEU A 45 -24.69 -4.73 11.27
CA LEU A 45 -24.10 -3.40 11.18
C LEU A 45 -23.79 -3.17 9.71
N GLU A 46 -24.36 -2.11 9.12
CA GLU A 46 -24.17 -1.85 7.70
C GLU A 46 -22.69 -1.56 7.44
N CYS A 47 -22.03 -2.44 6.70
CA CYS A 47 -20.64 -2.30 6.30
C CYS A 47 -20.55 -1.70 4.90
N GLY A 48 -19.85 -0.59 4.76
CA GLY A 48 -19.56 0.02 3.47
C GLY A 48 -18.46 -0.71 2.70
N ILE A 49 -17.53 -1.35 3.40
CA ILE A 49 -16.43 -2.14 2.82
C ILE A 49 -16.34 -3.48 3.55
N TRP A 50 -16.06 -4.54 2.80
CA TRP A 50 -15.79 -5.88 3.32
C TRP A 50 -14.41 -6.37 2.92
N LEU A 51 -13.73 -7.10 3.79
CA LEU A 51 -12.61 -7.98 3.43
C LEU A 51 -13.11 -9.42 3.41
N ALA A 52 -12.91 -10.12 2.30
CA ALA A 52 -13.32 -11.52 2.14
C ALA A 52 -12.40 -12.24 1.14
N PRO A 53 -12.44 -13.57 1.01
CA PRO A 53 -11.68 -14.26 -0.04
C PRO A 53 -11.94 -13.68 -1.43
N SER A 54 -10.87 -13.34 -2.15
CA SER A 54 -10.92 -12.72 -3.48
C SER A 54 -11.59 -13.61 -4.52
N THR A 55 -12.18 -12.99 -5.53
CA THR A 55 -12.66 -13.69 -6.72
C THR A 55 -11.53 -14.12 -7.64
N ILE A 56 -10.34 -13.53 -7.49
CA ILE A 56 -9.12 -13.92 -8.21
C ILE A 56 -8.53 -15.17 -7.53
N PRO A 57 -8.44 -16.32 -8.23
CA PRO A 57 -7.88 -17.53 -7.66
C PRO A 57 -6.44 -17.32 -7.16
N GLY A 58 -6.18 -17.67 -5.91
CA GLY A 58 -4.84 -17.59 -5.32
C GLY A 58 -4.40 -16.19 -4.88
N ALA A 59 -5.20 -15.14 -5.09
CA ALA A 59 -4.88 -13.77 -4.65
C ALA A 59 -5.05 -13.55 -3.13
N GLY A 60 -5.68 -14.50 -2.43
CA GLY A 60 -5.92 -14.39 -0.99
C GLY A 60 -7.19 -13.59 -0.69
N LEU A 61 -7.08 -12.49 0.04
CA LEU A 61 -8.20 -11.61 0.37
C LEU A 61 -8.41 -10.56 -0.72
N GLY A 62 -9.67 -10.19 -0.94
CA GLY A 62 -10.08 -9.03 -1.71
C GLY A 62 -10.93 -8.08 -0.85
N MET A 63 -11.06 -6.85 -1.32
CA MET A 63 -11.95 -5.85 -0.73
C MET A 63 -13.22 -5.76 -1.58
N TYR A 64 -14.38 -5.64 -0.95
CA TYR A 64 -15.67 -5.56 -1.63
C TYR A 64 -16.48 -4.35 -1.19
N ALA A 65 -17.20 -3.75 -2.14
CA ALA A 65 -18.19 -2.72 -1.82
C ALA A 65 -19.37 -3.35 -1.06
N GLY A 66 -19.67 -2.88 0.14
CA GLY A 66 -20.85 -3.31 0.90
C GLY A 66 -22.11 -2.50 0.60
N LYS A 67 -21.94 -1.34 -0.05
CA LYS A 67 -22.98 -0.44 -0.56
C LYS A 67 -22.61 0.04 -1.96
N ASP A 68 -23.53 0.72 -2.62
CA ASP A 68 -23.22 1.43 -3.87
C ASP A 68 -22.33 2.65 -3.58
N PHE A 69 -21.34 2.88 -4.43
CA PHE A 69 -20.53 4.10 -4.44
C PHE A 69 -20.70 4.83 -5.77
N LYS A 70 -20.79 6.16 -5.71
CA LYS A 70 -20.80 7.00 -6.91
C LYS A 70 -19.39 7.33 -7.39
N SER A 71 -19.24 7.57 -8.68
CA SER A 71 -17.97 8.07 -9.23
C SER A 71 -17.47 9.30 -8.45
N ASN A 72 -16.20 9.26 -8.05
CA ASN A 72 -15.48 10.19 -7.17
C ASN A 72 -15.93 10.21 -5.69
N GLU A 73 -16.81 9.30 -5.25
CA GLU A 73 -17.12 9.13 -3.83
C GLU A 73 -15.92 8.51 -3.11
N ASN A 74 -15.59 9.03 -1.92
CA ASN A 74 -14.58 8.43 -1.06
C ASN A 74 -15.08 7.07 -0.55
N LEU A 75 -14.22 6.05 -0.65
CA LEU A 75 -14.56 4.71 -0.17
C LEU A 75 -14.55 4.63 1.36
N GLN A 76 -13.75 5.49 2.01
CA GLN A 76 -13.72 5.69 3.46
C GLN A 76 -13.74 7.18 3.80
N ALA A 77 -14.21 7.52 5.00
CA ALA A 77 -14.29 8.92 5.44
C ALA A 77 -12.91 9.60 5.60
N SER A 78 -11.85 8.82 5.81
CA SER A 78 -10.45 9.27 5.82
C SER A 78 -9.57 8.27 5.08
N GLY A 79 -8.37 8.68 4.67
CA GLY A 79 -7.37 7.82 4.08
C GLY A 79 -6.42 7.17 5.08
N ASP A 80 -5.71 6.14 4.62
CA ASP A 80 -4.80 5.32 5.41
C ASP A 80 -3.45 6.00 5.69
N VAL A 81 -2.69 5.41 6.62
CA VAL A 81 -1.27 5.75 6.82
C VAL A 81 -0.42 5.12 5.72
N THR A 82 0.67 5.79 5.37
CA THR A 82 1.71 5.26 4.47
C THR A 82 3.05 5.36 5.16
N ILE A 83 3.89 4.33 5.07
CA ILE A 83 5.09 4.19 5.90
C ILE A 83 6.28 3.98 4.95
N PRO A 84 7.22 4.93 4.88
CA PRO A 84 8.42 4.76 4.06
C PRO A 84 9.33 3.65 4.63
N ILE A 85 9.87 2.85 3.72
CA ILE A 85 10.86 1.81 3.94
C ILE A 85 12.13 2.28 3.24
N VAL A 86 13.14 2.65 4.03
CA VAL A 86 14.24 3.50 3.57
C VAL A 86 15.52 2.69 3.39
N ASP A 87 16.04 2.67 2.17
CA ASP A 87 17.32 2.08 1.74
C ASP A 87 17.56 0.65 2.25
N MET A 88 16.50 -0.11 2.49
CA MET A 88 16.57 -1.45 3.07
C MET A 88 17.55 -2.38 2.34
N PRO A 89 17.59 -2.45 0.99
CA PRO A 89 18.63 -3.22 0.29
C PRO A 89 20.06 -2.89 0.72
N HIS A 90 20.35 -1.61 0.96
CA HIS A 90 21.69 -1.14 1.27
C HIS A 90 22.04 -1.41 2.72
N HIS A 91 21.09 -1.21 3.64
CA HIS A 91 21.27 -1.60 5.04
C HIS A 91 21.46 -3.12 5.21
N GLN A 92 20.95 -3.93 4.28
CA GLN A 92 20.98 -5.39 4.36
C GLN A 92 21.93 -6.07 3.33
N ASN A 93 22.84 -5.34 2.69
CA ASN A 93 23.79 -5.86 1.70
C ASN A 93 23.13 -6.68 0.55
N GLY A 94 21.92 -6.29 0.14
CA GLY A 94 21.16 -6.96 -0.92
C GLY A 94 20.38 -8.22 -0.49
N ASP A 95 20.58 -8.73 0.73
CA ASP A 95 19.87 -9.91 1.27
C ASP A 95 18.57 -9.50 2.00
N TRP A 96 17.66 -8.86 1.26
CA TRP A 96 16.46 -8.25 1.83
C TRP A 96 15.16 -8.69 1.18
N LYS A 97 15.16 -9.53 0.14
CA LYS A 97 13.90 -9.87 -0.56
C LYS A 97 12.98 -10.70 0.32
N PHE A 98 11.87 -10.12 0.76
CA PHE A 98 10.84 -10.84 1.51
C PHE A 98 9.44 -10.46 1.06
N LEU A 99 8.43 -10.98 1.77
CA LEU A 99 7.03 -10.84 1.38
C LEU A 99 6.59 -9.37 1.16
N TRP A 100 7.16 -8.38 1.87
CA TRP A 100 6.79 -6.96 1.67
C TRP A 100 7.02 -6.48 0.22
N ASP A 101 7.98 -7.04 -0.54
CA ASP A 101 8.26 -6.63 -1.93
C ASP A 101 7.05 -6.79 -2.86
N GLU A 102 6.11 -7.68 -2.50
CA GLU A 102 4.86 -7.90 -3.23
C GLU A 102 3.73 -6.95 -2.80
N TYR A 103 3.92 -6.17 -1.73
CA TYR A 103 2.91 -5.29 -1.10
C TYR A 103 3.36 -3.82 -0.98
N THR A 104 4.57 -3.48 -1.44
CA THR A 104 5.12 -2.12 -1.41
C THR A 104 4.82 -1.32 -2.68
N TRP A 105 4.76 0.00 -2.51
CA TRP A 105 4.57 0.99 -3.57
C TRP A 105 5.85 1.77 -3.84
N ASN A 106 5.94 2.33 -5.05
CA ASN A 106 7.04 3.21 -5.44
C ASN A 106 6.94 4.56 -4.69
N ALA A 107 8.01 4.99 -4.03
CA ALA A 107 8.04 6.23 -3.27
C ALA A 107 7.96 7.51 -4.11
N VAL A 108 8.38 7.49 -5.38
CA VAL A 108 8.24 8.63 -6.30
C VAL A 108 6.76 8.93 -6.51
N SER A 109 5.97 7.89 -6.79
CA SER A 109 4.52 8.03 -6.99
C SER A 109 3.78 8.54 -5.77
N LEU A 110 4.34 8.40 -4.57
CA LEU A 110 3.73 8.85 -3.31
C LEU A 110 4.46 10.04 -2.66
N GLY A 111 5.41 10.66 -3.36
CA GLY A 111 6.12 11.86 -2.90
C GLY A 111 7.12 11.63 -1.77
N MET A 112 7.55 10.39 -1.50
CA MET A 112 8.42 10.02 -0.38
C MET A 112 9.88 9.72 -0.76
N ILE A 113 10.24 9.87 -2.04
CA ILE A 113 11.57 9.48 -2.54
C ILE A 113 12.73 10.18 -1.81
N HIS A 114 12.48 11.35 -1.20
CA HIS A 114 13.49 12.13 -0.50
C HIS A 114 13.84 11.57 0.90
N GLU A 115 13.09 10.62 1.44
CA GLU A 115 13.40 10.05 2.78
C GLU A 115 14.70 9.19 2.76
N GLY A 116 15.06 8.63 1.61
CA GLY A 116 16.26 7.79 1.44
C GLY A 116 17.21 8.30 0.37
N LEU A 117 18.41 7.72 0.32
CA LEU A 117 19.45 8.08 -0.65
C LEU A 117 19.31 7.32 -1.96
N ILE A 118 18.88 6.06 -1.93
CA ILE A 118 19.02 5.15 -3.08
C ILE A 118 17.71 4.44 -3.41
N ASP A 119 17.09 3.77 -2.44
CA ASP A 119 15.88 2.98 -2.64
C ASP A 119 14.87 3.21 -1.53
N VAL A 120 13.76 3.86 -1.88
CA VAL A 120 12.64 4.07 -0.96
C VAL A 120 11.43 3.34 -1.52
N ASN A 121 10.95 2.37 -0.74
CA ASN A 121 9.68 1.70 -0.96
C ASN A 121 8.68 2.21 0.08
N VAL A 122 7.39 2.03 -0.18
CA VAL A 122 6.34 2.50 0.73
C VAL A 122 5.41 1.36 1.10
N ALA A 123 5.30 1.07 2.40
CA ALA A 123 4.21 0.27 2.92
C ALA A 123 2.94 1.13 2.92
N SER A 124 1.92 0.69 2.19
CA SER A 124 0.60 1.33 2.15
C SER A 124 -0.46 0.35 2.68
N PRO A 125 -0.42 0.05 3.98
CA PRO A 125 -1.06 -1.14 4.54
C PRO A 125 -2.57 -1.18 4.38
N GLY A 126 -3.26 -0.05 4.18
CA GLY A 126 -4.69 -0.03 3.93
C GLY A 126 -5.07 -0.49 2.51
N PHE A 127 -5.79 0.34 1.76
CA PHE A 127 -6.21 0.00 0.39
C PHE A 127 -5.06 -0.50 -0.49
N GLY A 128 -3.92 0.19 -0.48
CA GLY A 128 -2.77 -0.15 -1.32
C GLY A 128 -2.19 -1.55 -1.13
N SER A 129 -2.40 -2.21 0.01
CA SER A 129 -1.96 -3.59 0.25
C SER A 129 -3.12 -4.58 0.38
N ALA A 130 -4.34 -4.12 0.69
CA ALA A 130 -5.51 -4.97 0.91
C ALA A 130 -6.37 -5.19 -0.34
N ALA A 131 -6.43 -4.21 -1.26
CA ALA A 131 -7.15 -4.35 -2.52
C ALA A 131 -6.27 -5.04 -3.58
N ASN A 132 -6.84 -5.99 -4.31
CA ASN A 132 -6.16 -6.66 -5.42
C ASN A 132 -6.12 -5.78 -6.66
N SER A 133 -5.40 -6.24 -7.68
CA SER A 133 -5.40 -5.60 -8.99
C SER A 133 -5.84 -6.56 -10.09
N PHE A 134 -6.81 -6.12 -10.88
CA PHE A 134 -7.16 -6.70 -12.17
C PHE A 134 -7.39 -5.54 -13.15
N LEU A 135 -6.36 -5.18 -13.91
CA LEU A 135 -6.32 -3.95 -14.72
C LEU A 135 -7.55 -3.69 -15.61
N PRO A 136 -8.20 -4.70 -16.22
CA PRO A 136 -9.43 -4.46 -16.99
C PRO A 136 -10.62 -3.97 -16.16
N LEU A 137 -10.65 -4.24 -14.85
CA LEU A 137 -11.77 -3.93 -13.96
C LEU A 137 -11.42 -2.93 -12.86
N VAL A 138 -10.26 -2.25 -12.94
CA VAL A 138 -9.87 -1.21 -11.98
C VAL A 138 -11.02 -0.23 -11.79
N ASN A 139 -11.50 -0.15 -10.56
CA ASN A 139 -12.64 0.68 -10.16
C ASN A 139 -12.30 1.57 -8.95
N VAL A 140 -11.10 1.46 -8.38
CA VAL A 140 -10.59 2.33 -7.32
C VAL A 140 -9.45 3.20 -7.85
N GLU A 141 -9.49 4.48 -7.48
CA GLU A 141 -8.38 5.43 -7.66
C GLU A 141 -7.78 5.73 -6.27
N GLU A 142 -6.46 5.73 -6.15
CA GLU A 142 -5.75 6.06 -4.91
C GLU A 142 -4.96 7.36 -5.08
N TRP A 143 -4.96 8.19 -4.06
CA TRP A 143 -4.33 9.51 -4.07
C TRP A 143 -3.04 9.54 -3.24
N ASN A 144 -2.27 10.62 -3.38
CA ASN A 144 -1.08 10.82 -2.58
C ASN A 144 -1.45 11.04 -1.10
N PRO A 145 -0.61 10.56 -0.16
CA PRO A 145 -0.77 10.91 1.24
C PRO A 145 -0.46 12.39 1.48
N GLU A 146 -1.05 12.93 2.52
CA GLU A 146 -0.68 14.21 3.12
C GLU A 146 0.53 14.03 4.04
N TYR A 147 1.36 15.07 4.13
CA TYR A 147 2.45 15.14 5.10
C TYR A 147 2.02 15.98 6.31
N GLY A 148 2.32 15.51 7.52
CA GLY A 148 2.02 16.25 8.75
C GLY A 148 2.58 15.59 10.01
N ALA A 149 3.30 16.37 10.82
CA ALA A 149 3.82 15.94 12.12
C ALA A 149 2.76 15.91 13.25
N CYS A 150 1.48 16.10 12.92
CA CYS A 150 0.35 16.12 13.88
C CYS A 150 0.57 17.10 15.05
N GLY A 151 1.25 18.22 14.80
CA GLY A 151 1.57 19.24 15.79
C GLY A 151 2.76 18.93 16.70
N LEU A 152 3.39 17.76 16.55
CA LEU A 152 4.61 17.43 17.28
C LEU A 152 5.82 18.12 16.69
N HIS A 153 6.78 18.43 17.55
CA HIS A 153 8.04 18.99 17.13
C HIS A 153 9.21 18.37 17.90
N ARG A 154 10.25 17.99 17.17
CA ARG A 154 11.47 17.35 17.72
C ARG A 154 12.18 18.11 18.84
N SER A 155 11.91 19.40 19.02
CA SER A 155 12.49 20.19 20.11
C SER A 155 11.78 20.05 21.46
N ARG A 156 10.56 19.49 21.48
CA ARG A 156 9.71 19.49 22.68
C ARG A 156 8.90 18.21 22.89
N ASP A 157 8.74 17.38 21.86
CA ASP A 157 7.84 16.24 21.87
C ASP A 157 8.62 14.92 21.66
N PRO A 158 8.70 14.03 22.68
CA PRO A 158 9.41 12.76 22.57
C PRO A 158 8.80 11.76 21.58
N GLY A 159 7.54 11.97 21.16
CA GLY A 159 6.88 11.19 20.11
C GLY A 159 7.24 11.63 18.69
N ALA A 160 7.94 12.76 18.51
CA ALA A 160 8.36 13.22 17.18
C ALA A 160 9.22 12.15 16.48
N GLY A 161 8.80 11.72 15.30
CA GLY A 161 9.46 10.66 14.53
C GLY A 161 9.12 9.23 14.94
N ALA A 162 8.26 9.01 15.94
CA ALA A 162 7.80 7.68 16.38
C ALA A 162 6.66 7.10 15.53
N PHE A 163 6.06 7.89 14.65
CA PHE A 163 5.03 7.47 13.69
C PHE A 163 5.31 8.12 12.33
N SER A 164 4.65 7.61 11.29
CA SER A 164 4.75 8.17 9.95
C SER A 164 4.05 9.51 9.86
N THR A 165 4.75 10.52 9.36
CA THR A 165 4.19 11.82 9.01
C THR A 165 3.38 11.77 7.72
N TYR A 166 3.36 10.65 7.00
CA TYR A 166 2.56 10.48 5.79
C TYR A 166 1.26 9.75 6.07
N HIS A 167 0.13 10.43 5.88
CA HIS A 167 -1.18 9.93 6.26
C HIS A 167 -2.27 10.36 5.28
N ASN A 168 -3.49 9.90 5.50
CA ASN A 168 -4.64 10.30 4.69
C ASN A 168 -4.49 9.96 3.19
N ARG A 169 -3.88 8.80 2.87
CA ARG A 169 -3.92 8.25 1.50
C ARG A 169 -5.35 7.81 1.19
N ILE A 170 -6.12 8.69 0.55
CA ILE A 170 -7.54 8.48 0.26
C ILE A 170 -7.72 7.58 -0.97
N SER A 171 -8.75 6.74 -0.93
CA SER A 171 -9.23 5.97 -2.08
C SER A 171 -10.63 6.40 -2.48
N THR A 172 -10.86 6.59 -3.78
CA THR A 172 -12.14 7.02 -4.36
C THR A 172 -12.63 6.06 -5.43
N ALA A 173 -13.94 6.00 -5.62
CA ALA A 173 -14.52 5.21 -6.71
C ALA A 173 -14.25 5.86 -8.08
N LYS A 174 -13.57 5.15 -8.98
CA LYS A 174 -13.24 5.62 -10.34
C LYS A 174 -14.47 5.74 -11.25
N ARG A 175 -15.48 4.93 -10.97
CA ARG A 175 -16.80 4.88 -11.61
C ARG A 175 -17.86 4.60 -10.56
N ASP A 176 -19.13 4.55 -10.94
CA ASP A 176 -20.15 3.96 -10.07
C ASP A 176 -19.79 2.48 -9.81
N ILE A 177 -19.79 2.08 -8.54
CA ILE A 177 -19.50 0.71 -8.07
C ILE A 177 -20.75 0.20 -7.36
N ALA A 178 -21.30 -0.91 -7.82
CA ALA A 178 -22.45 -1.53 -7.17
C ALA A 178 -22.03 -2.30 -5.90
N ALA A 179 -22.94 -2.38 -4.94
CA ALA A 179 -22.77 -3.25 -3.78
C ALA A 179 -22.49 -4.70 -4.23
N GLY A 180 -21.45 -5.28 -3.63
CA GLY A 180 -20.97 -6.63 -3.92
C GLY A 180 -19.81 -6.70 -4.89
N GLU A 181 -19.50 -5.64 -5.65
CA GLU A 181 -18.33 -5.63 -6.54
C GLU A 181 -17.03 -5.70 -5.75
N GLU A 182 -16.05 -6.49 -6.23
CA GLU A 182 -14.68 -6.42 -5.75
C GLU A 182 -14.02 -5.09 -6.16
N LEU A 183 -13.24 -4.54 -5.24
CA LEU A 183 -12.51 -3.30 -5.38
C LEU A 183 -11.10 -3.61 -5.91
N PHE A 184 -10.80 -3.08 -7.09
CA PHE A 184 -9.54 -3.27 -7.78
C PHE A 184 -8.78 -1.95 -7.92
N VAL A 185 -7.53 -1.94 -7.47
CA VAL A 185 -6.58 -0.83 -7.61
C VAL A 185 -5.61 -1.08 -8.78
N ASP A 186 -4.96 -0.02 -9.24
CA ASP A 186 -4.05 -0.08 -10.38
C ASP A 186 -2.59 -0.28 -9.94
N TYR A 187 -2.04 -1.48 -10.14
CA TYR A 187 -0.62 -1.76 -9.90
C TYR A 187 0.30 -1.34 -11.07
N GLY A 188 -0.28 -0.92 -12.19
CA GLY A 188 0.41 -0.63 -13.44
C GLY A 188 0.81 -1.88 -14.22
N SER A 189 0.80 -1.77 -15.55
CA SER A 189 1.15 -2.87 -16.46
C SER A 189 2.54 -3.50 -16.16
N ASN A 190 3.51 -2.68 -15.74
CA ASN A 190 4.88 -3.14 -15.46
C ASN A 190 4.94 -4.16 -14.33
N TRP A 191 4.05 -4.07 -13.33
CA TRP A 191 3.99 -5.02 -12.24
C TRP A 191 3.67 -6.44 -12.75
N PHE A 192 2.72 -6.55 -13.69
CA PHE A 192 2.30 -7.82 -14.31
C PHE A 192 3.27 -8.31 -15.39
N THR A 193 3.89 -7.41 -16.17
CA THR A 193 4.80 -7.81 -17.26
C THR A 193 6.19 -8.20 -16.75
N SER A 194 6.63 -7.66 -15.61
CA SER A 194 7.88 -8.07 -14.95
C SER A 194 7.78 -9.41 -14.22
N ARG A 195 6.57 -9.90 -13.93
CA ARG A 195 6.30 -11.14 -13.18
C ARG A 195 5.78 -12.26 -14.10
N GLY A 196 6.64 -12.72 -15.02
CA GLY A 196 6.27 -13.76 -15.99
C GLY A 196 5.76 -15.08 -15.39
N HIS A 197 6.09 -15.37 -14.13
CA HIS A 197 5.61 -16.56 -13.41
C HIS A 197 4.09 -16.54 -13.13
N LEU A 198 3.43 -15.37 -13.18
CA LEU A 198 1.97 -15.25 -13.05
C LEU A 198 1.21 -15.65 -14.33
N GLY A 199 1.92 -15.84 -15.45
CA GLY A 199 1.31 -16.09 -16.74
C GLY A 199 0.71 -14.83 -17.39
N PRO A 200 -0.07 -14.98 -18.47
CA PRO A 200 -0.52 -13.88 -19.31
C PRO A 200 -1.78 -13.20 -18.76
N ILE A 201 -1.70 -12.60 -17.57
CA ILE A 201 -2.83 -11.88 -16.96
C ILE A 201 -3.32 -10.74 -17.86
N PRO A 202 -4.62 -10.62 -18.19
CA PRO A 202 -5.13 -9.52 -19.02
C PRO A 202 -4.76 -8.12 -18.53
N LEU A 203 -4.35 -7.23 -19.43
CA LEU A 203 -4.15 -5.79 -19.17
C LEU A 203 -5.36 -4.97 -19.66
N TYR A 204 -5.33 -3.65 -19.49
CA TYR A 204 -6.48 -2.73 -19.69
C TYR A 204 -7.39 -2.99 -20.91
N LYS A 205 -6.85 -3.36 -22.07
CA LYS A 205 -7.61 -3.52 -23.32
C LYS A 205 -7.76 -4.97 -23.77
N ASP A 206 -7.24 -5.92 -23.01
CA ASP A 206 -7.15 -7.30 -23.47
C ASP A 206 -8.52 -8.01 -23.41
N LEU A 207 -9.39 -7.68 -22.45
CA LEU A 207 -10.78 -8.18 -22.46
C LEU A 207 -11.59 -7.65 -23.66
N ASP A 208 -11.40 -6.38 -24.04
CA ASP A 208 -12.06 -5.80 -25.21
C ASP A 208 -11.56 -6.44 -26.51
N ARG A 209 -10.25 -6.67 -26.63
CA ARG A 209 -9.63 -7.36 -27.78
C ARG A 209 -10.10 -8.81 -27.86
N ALA A 210 -10.20 -9.50 -26.73
CA ALA A 210 -10.69 -10.87 -26.67
C ALA A 210 -12.18 -10.94 -27.03
N THR A 211 -12.98 -9.99 -26.55
CA THR A 211 -14.38 -9.83 -26.96
C THR A 211 -14.48 -9.63 -28.47
N HIS A 212 -13.63 -8.76 -29.04
CA HIS A 212 -13.60 -8.54 -30.49
C HIS A 212 -13.22 -9.81 -31.27
N LEU A 213 -12.26 -10.59 -30.78
CA LEU A 213 -11.89 -11.89 -31.36
C LEU A 213 -13.08 -12.86 -31.38
N PHE A 214 -13.83 -12.98 -30.28
CA PHE A 214 -15.03 -13.80 -30.24
C PHE A 214 -16.11 -13.30 -31.20
N GLN A 215 -16.32 -11.99 -31.30
CA GLN A 215 -17.28 -11.40 -32.24
C GLN A 215 -16.92 -11.71 -33.70
N GLN A 216 -15.64 -11.69 -34.06
CA GLN A 216 -15.19 -12.10 -35.40
C GLN A 216 -15.49 -13.57 -35.68
N PHE A 217 -15.23 -14.45 -34.70
CA PHE A 217 -15.57 -15.86 -34.77
C PHE A 217 -17.08 -16.09 -34.95
N LYS A 218 -17.90 -15.43 -34.12
CA LYS A 218 -19.38 -15.47 -34.21
C LYS A 218 -19.89 -15.00 -35.58
N ASN A 219 -19.32 -13.92 -36.11
CA ASN A 219 -19.68 -13.41 -37.43
C ASN A 219 -19.33 -14.39 -38.55
N LEU A 220 -18.17 -15.06 -38.46
CA LEU A 220 -17.78 -16.10 -39.40
C LEU A 220 -18.75 -17.29 -39.37
N LYS A 221 -19.07 -17.78 -38.17
CA LYS A 221 -20.06 -18.86 -37.96
C LYS A 221 -21.43 -18.51 -38.54
N THR A 222 -21.88 -17.28 -38.31
CA THR A 222 -23.17 -16.76 -38.81
C THR A 222 -23.20 -16.60 -40.32
N LYS A 223 -22.08 -16.24 -40.96
CA LYS A 223 -22.00 -16.09 -42.43
C LYS A 223 -21.97 -17.44 -43.16
N LEU A 224 -21.35 -18.46 -42.57
CA LEU A 224 -21.15 -19.75 -43.23
C LEU A 224 -22.39 -20.67 -43.19
N GLN A 225 -23.33 -20.45 -42.26
CA GLN A 225 -24.68 -21.06 -42.19
C GLN A 225 -24.76 -22.54 -42.62
N SER A 226 -23.81 -23.38 -42.19
CA SER A 226 -23.80 -24.81 -42.51
C SER A 226 -23.60 -25.64 -41.25
N PRO A 227 -24.48 -26.63 -40.96
CA PRO A 227 -24.36 -27.48 -39.78
C PRO A 227 -23.00 -28.19 -39.69
N THR A 228 -22.47 -28.68 -40.82
CA THR A 228 -21.17 -29.36 -40.89
C THR A 228 -20.01 -28.39 -40.62
N LEU A 229 -20.09 -27.16 -41.13
CA LEU A 229 -19.08 -26.12 -40.90
C LEU A 229 -19.14 -25.57 -39.47
N ASN A 230 -20.31 -25.56 -38.82
CA ASN A 230 -20.45 -25.10 -37.44
C ASN A 230 -19.66 -25.98 -36.45
N THR A 231 -19.68 -27.31 -36.65
CA THR A 231 -18.88 -28.23 -35.84
C THR A 231 -17.38 -27.96 -36.06
N LEU A 232 -16.95 -27.89 -37.31
CA LEU A 232 -15.54 -27.61 -37.66
C LEU A 232 -15.05 -26.26 -37.11
N LEU A 233 -15.86 -25.20 -37.21
CA LEU A 233 -15.49 -23.89 -36.67
C LEU A 233 -15.37 -23.92 -35.13
N THR A 234 -16.23 -24.69 -34.47
CA THR A 234 -16.14 -24.87 -33.02
C THR A 234 -14.87 -25.64 -32.63
N GLU A 235 -14.49 -26.66 -33.41
CA GLU A 235 -13.22 -27.35 -33.24
C GLU A 235 -12.02 -26.43 -33.47
N VAL A 236 -12.07 -25.58 -34.51
CA VAL A 236 -11.02 -24.58 -34.79
C VAL A 236 -10.92 -23.56 -33.66
N TRP A 237 -12.03 -23.10 -33.10
CA TRP A 237 -12.02 -22.23 -31.93
C TRP A 237 -11.36 -22.91 -30.74
N ASN A 238 -11.74 -24.16 -30.46
CA ASN A 238 -11.15 -24.92 -29.37
C ASN A 238 -9.65 -25.10 -29.58
N GLU A 239 -9.18 -25.43 -30.79
CA GLU A 239 -7.75 -25.57 -31.07
C GLU A 239 -7.00 -24.23 -30.97
N PHE A 240 -7.55 -23.15 -31.51
CA PHE A 240 -6.87 -21.85 -31.57
C PHE A 240 -6.86 -21.13 -30.22
N VAL A 241 -7.92 -21.28 -29.44
CA VAL A 241 -8.15 -20.54 -28.20
C VAL A 241 -7.95 -21.44 -26.97
N SER A 242 -8.61 -22.60 -26.91
CA SER A 242 -8.61 -23.46 -25.72
C SER A 242 -7.38 -24.37 -25.60
N TYR A 243 -6.85 -24.84 -26.74
CA TYR A 243 -5.65 -25.69 -26.82
C TYR A 243 -4.46 -24.95 -27.45
N SER A 244 -4.51 -23.62 -27.42
CA SER A 244 -3.54 -22.77 -28.07
C SER A 244 -2.13 -23.01 -27.55
N ASN A 245 -1.16 -23.12 -28.46
CA ASN A 245 0.26 -23.06 -28.09
C ASN A 245 0.71 -21.62 -27.75
N TYR A 246 -0.15 -20.62 -27.92
CA TYR A 246 0.13 -19.22 -27.57
C TYR A 246 -0.09 -18.95 -26.08
N ALA A 247 0.57 -19.72 -25.21
CA ALA A 247 0.42 -19.64 -23.76
C ALA A 247 0.79 -18.26 -23.17
N ASP A 248 1.51 -17.42 -23.91
CA ASP A 248 1.91 -16.07 -23.49
C ASP A 248 0.93 -14.97 -23.95
N SER A 249 -0.12 -15.32 -24.70
CA SER A 249 -1.09 -14.35 -25.23
C SER A 249 -2.10 -13.94 -24.16
N ARG A 250 -2.05 -12.67 -23.73
CA ARG A 250 -3.01 -12.09 -22.76
C ARG A 250 -4.44 -11.98 -23.31
N VAL A 251 -4.58 -11.90 -24.63
CA VAL A 251 -5.90 -11.89 -25.31
C VAL A 251 -6.51 -13.28 -25.32
N ILE A 252 -5.71 -14.34 -25.52
CA ILE A 252 -6.21 -15.72 -25.46
C ILE A 252 -6.42 -16.13 -23.99
N GLY A 253 -5.48 -15.79 -23.10
CA GLY A 253 -5.58 -16.02 -21.66
C GLY A 253 -6.70 -15.24 -20.95
N ALA A 254 -7.40 -14.33 -21.64
CA ALA A 254 -8.56 -13.63 -21.10
C ALA A 254 -9.81 -14.52 -20.95
N PHE A 255 -9.88 -15.63 -21.70
CA PHE A 255 -11.01 -16.56 -21.67
C PHE A 255 -10.81 -17.62 -20.58
N HIS A 256 -11.89 -17.98 -19.88
CA HIS A 256 -11.91 -19.12 -18.97
C HIS A 256 -12.30 -20.36 -19.76
N HIS A 257 -11.35 -20.94 -20.52
CA HIS A 257 -11.61 -22.02 -21.47
C HIS A 257 -12.26 -23.29 -20.87
N HIS A 258 -12.22 -23.45 -19.54
CA HIS A 258 -12.85 -24.56 -18.83
C HIS A 258 -14.30 -24.27 -18.37
N ASP A 259 -14.76 -23.03 -18.50
CA ASP A 259 -16.15 -22.64 -18.20
C ASP A 259 -17.02 -22.78 -19.47
N GLU A 260 -17.77 -23.88 -19.54
CA GLU A 260 -18.70 -24.15 -20.64
C GLU A 260 -19.88 -23.15 -20.73
N THR A 261 -20.05 -22.29 -19.72
CA THR A 261 -21.08 -21.24 -19.73
C THR A 261 -20.57 -19.94 -20.33
N GLU A 262 -19.26 -19.70 -20.35
CA GLU A 262 -18.67 -18.44 -20.80
C GLU A 262 -19.01 -18.13 -22.26
N LEU A 263 -18.80 -19.08 -23.17
CA LEU A 263 -19.12 -18.89 -24.59
C LEU A 263 -20.62 -18.60 -24.81
N ARG A 264 -21.49 -19.19 -23.98
CA ARG A 264 -22.94 -18.92 -24.04
C ARG A 264 -23.27 -17.52 -23.54
N ARG A 265 -22.59 -17.03 -22.50
CA ARG A 265 -22.74 -15.65 -22.00
C ARG A 265 -22.22 -14.64 -23.03
N LEU A 266 -21.10 -14.93 -23.68
CA LEU A 266 -20.49 -14.09 -24.73
C LEU A 266 -21.36 -13.90 -25.96
N GLU A 267 -22.39 -14.73 -26.16
CA GLU A 267 -23.36 -14.50 -27.23
C GLU A 267 -24.09 -13.15 -27.06
N ASN A 268 -24.28 -12.69 -25.82
CA ASN A 268 -25.05 -11.50 -25.48
C ASN A 268 -24.30 -10.49 -24.61
N GLN A 269 -23.07 -10.79 -24.18
CA GLN A 269 -22.28 -9.97 -23.26
C GLN A 269 -20.83 -9.86 -23.75
N THR A 270 -20.11 -8.88 -23.24
CA THR A 270 -18.65 -8.73 -23.38
C THR A 270 -17.91 -9.50 -22.28
N LEU A 271 -16.63 -9.81 -22.49
CA LEU A 271 -15.81 -10.39 -21.41
C LEU A 271 -15.70 -9.46 -20.21
N THR A 272 -15.69 -8.14 -20.41
CA THR A 272 -15.67 -7.17 -19.31
C THR A 272 -16.91 -7.30 -18.43
N GLU A 273 -18.11 -7.38 -19.02
CA GLU A 273 -19.36 -7.58 -18.28
C GLU A 273 -19.40 -8.93 -17.55
N ILE A 274 -18.92 -10.00 -18.22
CA ILE A 274 -18.83 -11.34 -17.63
C ILE A 274 -17.91 -11.32 -16.41
N ARG A 275 -16.71 -10.75 -16.53
CA ARG A 275 -15.74 -10.69 -15.43
C ARG A 275 -16.20 -9.79 -14.30
N LEU A 276 -16.92 -8.70 -14.59
CA LEU A 276 -17.52 -7.86 -13.57
C LEU A 276 -18.56 -8.64 -12.73
N GLN A 277 -19.39 -9.47 -13.37
CA GLN A 277 -20.33 -10.35 -12.68
C GLN A 277 -19.61 -11.42 -11.86
N ASP A 278 -18.57 -12.05 -12.41
CA ASP A 278 -17.80 -13.12 -11.76
C ASP A 278 -17.03 -12.61 -10.52
N SER A 279 -16.64 -11.32 -10.56
CA SER A 279 -15.93 -10.61 -9.49
C SER A 279 -16.84 -10.01 -8.43
N SER A 280 -18.14 -10.29 -8.47
CA SER A 280 -19.10 -9.79 -7.47
C SER A 280 -19.52 -10.86 -6.47
N ARG A 281 -19.91 -10.44 -5.26
CA ARG A 281 -20.46 -11.29 -4.19
C ARG A 281 -21.73 -10.69 -3.63
N SER A 282 -22.71 -11.52 -3.26
CA SER A 282 -23.92 -11.01 -2.60
C SER A 282 -23.59 -10.51 -1.20
N ARG A 283 -24.39 -9.57 -0.67
CA ARG A 283 -24.22 -9.05 0.69
C ARG A 283 -24.38 -10.14 1.75
N GLU A 284 -25.24 -11.12 1.51
CA GLU A 284 -25.43 -12.28 2.38
C GLU A 284 -24.17 -13.15 2.41
N TRP A 285 -23.52 -13.33 1.26
CA TRP A 285 -22.26 -14.06 1.19
C TRP A 285 -21.16 -13.31 1.92
N LEU A 286 -21.05 -11.99 1.73
CA LEU A 286 -20.07 -11.13 2.40
C LEU A 286 -20.28 -11.12 3.92
N ALA A 287 -21.54 -11.04 4.39
CA ALA A 287 -21.86 -11.11 5.81
C ALA A 287 -21.45 -12.44 6.47
N LEU A 288 -21.47 -13.54 5.70
CA LEU A 288 -21.13 -14.87 6.20
C LEU A 288 -19.62 -15.16 6.14
N HIS A 289 -18.94 -14.72 5.09
CA HIS A 289 -17.55 -15.10 4.77
C HIS A 289 -16.54 -13.96 4.89
N GLY A 290 -17.01 -12.73 5.04
CA GLY A 290 -16.19 -11.54 5.14
C GLY A 290 -16.16 -10.95 6.55
N THR A 291 -15.33 -9.93 6.69
CA THR A 291 -15.24 -9.06 7.87
C THR A 291 -15.40 -7.61 7.42
N CYS A 292 -16.10 -6.82 8.24
CA CYS A 292 -16.29 -5.39 7.99
C CYS A 292 -14.93 -4.66 7.97
N GLY A 293 -14.70 -3.83 6.95
CA GLY A 293 -13.45 -3.08 6.77
C GLY A 293 -13.54 -1.59 7.15
N ASP A 294 -14.68 -1.12 7.63
CA ASP A 294 -14.97 0.31 7.85
C ASP A 294 -15.52 0.63 9.24
N HIS A 295 -15.34 -0.28 10.22
CA HIS A 295 -15.68 -0.03 11.63
C HIS A 295 -14.85 1.08 12.27
N ILE A 296 -13.69 1.39 11.71
CA ILE A 296 -12.78 2.41 12.22
C ILE A 296 -12.36 3.39 11.13
N VAL A 297 -12.09 4.63 11.55
CA VAL A 297 -11.65 5.76 10.71
C VAL A 297 -10.45 6.45 11.38
N ALA A 298 -9.61 7.11 10.59
CA ALA A 298 -8.48 7.87 11.11
C ALA A 298 -8.91 9.24 11.65
N GLY A 299 -8.35 9.64 12.79
CA GLY A 299 -8.49 10.98 13.38
C GLY A 299 -7.21 11.43 14.07
N VAL A 300 -7.20 12.65 14.62
CA VAL A 300 -6.11 13.09 15.52
C VAL A 300 -6.29 12.37 16.85
N SER A 301 -5.24 11.69 17.33
CA SER A 301 -5.33 10.91 18.57
C SER A 301 -5.57 11.83 19.77
N THR A 302 -6.33 11.34 20.75
CA THR A 302 -6.46 11.98 22.06
C THR A 302 -5.18 11.85 22.90
N ILE A 303 -4.26 10.96 22.51
CA ILE A 303 -2.94 10.82 23.12
C ILE A 303 -1.97 11.81 22.46
N ARG A 304 -1.54 12.81 23.24
CA ARG A 304 -0.68 13.90 22.75
C ARG A 304 0.52 13.44 21.92
N GLN A 305 1.20 12.36 22.30
CA GLN A 305 2.45 11.91 21.66
C GLN A 305 2.25 10.83 20.57
N ALA A 306 1.01 10.49 20.23
CA ALA A 306 0.69 9.38 19.31
C ALA A 306 0.39 9.85 17.86
N GLY A 307 0.22 11.16 17.64
CA GLY A 307 -0.12 11.68 16.32
C GLY A 307 -1.58 11.38 15.94
N ARG A 308 -1.80 10.40 15.06
CA ARG A 308 -3.14 9.99 14.61
C ARG A 308 -3.60 8.72 15.31
N GLY A 309 -4.91 8.54 15.40
CA GLY A 309 -5.58 7.41 16.05
C GLY A 309 -6.70 6.82 15.20
N ALA A 310 -7.15 5.62 15.57
CA ALA A 310 -8.33 4.97 15.00
C ALA A 310 -9.57 5.22 15.87
N PHE A 311 -10.69 5.58 15.26
CA PHE A 311 -11.94 5.92 15.93
C PHE A 311 -13.09 5.09 15.39
N ALA A 312 -13.98 4.62 16.26
CA ALA A 312 -15.13 3.84 15.83
C ALA A 312 -16.08 4.68 14.97
N THR A 313 -16.56 4.13 13.86
CA THR A 313 -17.52 4.79 12.94
C THR A 313 -18.97 4.51 13.29
N ARG A 314 -19.21 3.65 14.29
CA ARG A 314 -20.52 3.20 14.77
C ARG A 314 -20.33 2.55 16.15
N ASP A 315 -21.44 2.24 16.82
CA ASP A 315 -21.41 1.44 18.04
C ASP A 315 -20.96 0.01 17.74
N LEU A 316 -19.97 -0.47 18.49
CA LEU A 316 -19.41 -1.82 18.38
C LEU A 316 -19.60 -2.55 19.70
N PRO A 317 -20.58 -3.48 19.80
CA PRO A 317 -20.77 -4.29 21.00
C PRO A 317 -19.55 -5.12 21.34
N VAL A 318 -19.39 -5.47 22.61
CA VAL A 318 -18.37 -6.42 23.08
C VAL A 318 -18.40 -7.71 22.25
N GLY A 319 -17.21 -8.21 21.89
CA GLY A 319 -17.03 -9.40 21.05
C GLY A 319 -17.10 -9.14 19.54
N THR A 320 -17.44 -7.92 19.11
CA THR A 320 -17.39 -7.53 17.69
C THR A 320 -15.97 -7.60 17.15
N VAL A 321 -15.80 -8.17 15.96
CA VAL A 321 -14.53 -8.07 15.22
C VAL A 321 -14.45 -6.65 14.65
N VAL A 322 -13.64 -5.82 15.29
CA VAL A 322 -13.43 -4.42 14.92
C VAL A 322 -12.68 -4.32 13.60
N SER A 323 -11.62 -5.11 13.42
CA SER A 323 -10.89 -5.15 12.15
C SER A 323 -10.26 -6.51 11.91
N HIS A 324 -10.22 -6.92 10.64
CA HIS A 324 -9.46 -8.08 10.18
C HIS A 324 -8.03 -7.64 9.84
N ILE A 325 -7.04 -8.40 10.32
CA ILE A 325 -5.63 -8.04 10.26
C ILE A 325 -4.84 -9.11 9.50
N PRO A 326 -4.84 -9.10 8.17
CA PRO A 326 -3.89 -9.87 7.40
C PRO A 326 -2.44 -9.49 7.74
N LEU A 327 -1.53 -10.47 7.72
CA LEU A 327 -0.16 -10.30 8.21
C LEU A 327 0.88 -10.65 7.16
N ILE A 328 1.84 -9.74 6.99
CA ILE A 328 3.10 -9.95 6.28
C ILE A 328 4.14 -10.39 7.29
N HIS A 329 4.68 -11.60 7.12
CA HIS A 329 5.68 -12.13 8.04
C HIS A 329 7.10 -11.69 7.63
N VAL A 330 7.91 -11.32 8.62
CA VAL A 330 9.34 -11.00 8.50
C VAL A 330 10.12 -11.96 9.38
N PRO A 331 10.75 -13.01 8.81
CA PRO A 331 11.37 -14.09 9.59
C PRO A 331 12.44 -13.63 10.58
N ASP A 332 13.16 -12.56 10.25
CA ASP A 332 14.19 -11.97 11.10
C ASP A 332 14.03 -10.45 11.23
N ARG A 333 13.72 -9.99 12.45
CA ARG A 333 13.60 -8.59 12.83
C ARG A 333 14.88 -7.77 12.60
N LYS A 334 16.05 -8.39 12.50
CA LYS A 334 17.31 -7.69 12.17
C LYS A 334 17.29 -7.05 10.78
N ARG A 335 16.40 -7.50 9.89
CA ARG A 335 16.17 -6.88 8.58
C ARG A 335 15.73 -5.41 8.68
N PHE A 336 15.23 -5.00 9.85
CA PHE A 336 14.82 -3.62 10.10
C PHE A 336 15.92 -2.78 10.74
N GLU A 337 17.09 -3.33 11.03
CA GLU A 337 18.25 -2.55 11.49
C GLU A 337 18.69 -1.59 10.39
N MET A 338 18.97 -0.35 10.79
CA MET A 338 19.57 0.68 9.96
C MET A 338 20.96 1.00 10.53
N TYR A 339 21.94 1.21 9.65
CA TYR A 339 23.33 1.47 10.00
C TYR A 339 23.68 2.95 9.80
N ASN A 340 24.72 3.42 10.49
CA ASN A 340 25.23 4.78 10.31
C ASN A 340 25.77 4.96 8.88
N LEU A 341 25.63 6.16 8.34
CA LEU A 341 26.11 6.47 6.99
C LEU A 341 27.62 6.74 6.99
N GLY A 342 28.37 5.97 6.22
CA GLY A 342 29.75 6.24 5.84
C GLY A 342 29.84 7.15 4.62
N VAL A 343 31.07 7.50 4.24
CA VAL A 343 31.37 8.26 3.02
C VAL A 343 32.49 7.57 2.27
N GLU A 344 32.25 7.22 1.01
CA GLU A 344 33.19 6.55 0.11
C GLU A 344 33.07 7.24 -1.24
N ASP A 345 34.22 7.67 -1.77
CA ASP A 345 34.31 8.48 -3.00
C ASP A 345 33.41 9.73 -3.03
N GLY A 346 33.10 10.29 -1.85
CA GLY A 346 32.25 11.47 -1.70
C GLY A 346 30.75 11.17 -1.62
N GLU A 347 30.35 9.92 -1.83
CA GLU A 347 28.96 9.47 -1.74
C GLU A 347 28.66 8.87 -0.36
N LYS A 348 27.44 9.11 0.13
CA LYS A 348 26.98 8.57 1.42
C LYS A 348 26.36 7.20 1.23
N TYR A 349 26.66 6.26 2.11
CA TYR A 349 26.10 4.92 2.08
C TYR A 349 25.98 4.32 3.48
N PRO A 350 25.05 3.40 3.74
CA PRO A 350 25.01 2.65 4.99
C PRO A 350 26.28 1.82 5.22
N ASP A 351 26.96 2.02 6.35
CA ASP A 351 28.17 1.29 6.71
C ASP A 351 27.98 0.51 8.02
N LYS A 352 27.97 -0.82 7.92
CA LYS A 352 27.83 -1.71 9.07
C LYS A 352 28.97 -1.58 10.07
N ALA A 353 30.17 -1.18 9.64
CA ALA A 353 31.31 -0.96 10.51
C ALA A 353 31.12 0.24 11.46
N LEU A 354 30.25 1.19 11.09
CA LEU A 354 29.90 2.35 11.93
C LEU A 354 28.77 2.04 12.92
N GLY A 355 28.28 0.79 12.95
CA GLY A 355 27.25 0.34 13.88
C GLY A 355 25.84 0.80 13.52
N ILE A 356 24.87 0.34 14.31
CA ILE A 356 23.44 0.59 14.13
C ILE A 356 23.14 2.07 14.44
N SER A 357 22.43 2.73 13.53
CA SER A 357 21.92 4.10 13.68
C SER A 357 20.50 4.12 14.23
N GLY A 358 19.72 3.06 14.00
CA GLY A 358 18.35 2.92 14.44
C GLY A 358 17.64 1.75 13.75
N TYR A 359 16.32 1.85 13.62
CA TYR A 359 15.49 0.86 12.95
C TYR A 359 14.52 1.52 11.97
N GLN A 360 14.11 0.77 10.95
CA GLN A 360 13.04 1.15 10.03
C GLN A 360 11.81 1.58 10.82
N LEU A 361 11.17 2.68 10.41
CA LEU A 361 9.95 3.17 11.06
C LEU A 361 8.82 2.13 11.06
N LEU A 362 8.78 1.29 10.04
CA LEU A 362 7.84 0.18 9.92
C LEU A 362 7.85 -0.76 11.14
N LEU A 363 8.95 -0.84 11.91
CA LEU A 363 9.01 -1.62 13.15
C LEU A 363 7.88 -1.27 14.12
N ASN A 364 7.54 0.02 14.24
CA ASN A 364 6.52 0.51 15.17
C ASN A 364 5.10 0.06 14.83
N TYR A 365 4.93 -0.46 13.62
CA TYR A 365 3.65 -0.89 13.09
C TYR A 365 3.54 -2.41 13.04
N CYS A 366 4.60 -3.17 13.36
CA CYS A 366 4.60 -4.62 13.32
C CYS A 366 4.44 -5.24 14.71
N TYR A 367 3.85 -6.43 14.74
CA TYR A 367 3.78 -7.25 15.94
C TYR A 367 5.03 -8.12 16.08
N GLY A 368 5.55 -8.25 17.30
CA GLY A 368 6.69 -9.11 17.60
C GLY A 368 6.67 -9.59 19.04
N HIS A 369 7.67 -10.39 19.41
CA HIS A 369 7.79 -10.97 20.74
C HIS A 369 9.25 -11.02 21.17
N ALA A 370 9.53 -10.84 22.46
CA ALA A 370 10.90 -10.81 23.00
C ALA A 370 11.68 -12.10 22.65
N ASN A 371 11.03 -13.26 22.79
CA ASN A 371 11.59 -14.59 22.53
C ASN A 371 11.56 -15.02 21.05
N SER A 372 11.22 -14.14 20.10
CA SER A 372 11.16 -14.47 18.67
C SER A 372 11.93 -13.47 17.80
N THR A 373 12.52 -13.96 16.71
CA THR A 373 13.02 -13.10 15.62
C THR A 373 11.92 -12.65 14.67
N LEU A 374 10.78 -13.34 14.66
CA LEU A 374 9.67 -13.09 13.74
C LEU A 374 8.98 -11.75 14.05
N LEU A 375 8.76 -10.96 13.01
CA LEU A 375 7.77 -9.88 13.03
C LEU A 375 6.58 -10.25 12.15
N LEU A 376 5.39 -9.80 12.54
CA LEU A 376 4.15 -9.92 11.80
C LEU A 376 3.63 -8.50 11.55
N CYS A 377 3.84 -7.98 10.36
CA CYS A 377 3.45 -6.63 9.99
C CYS A 377 2.02 -6.65 9.43
N PRO A 378 1.07 -5.98 10.09
CA PRO A 378 -0.32 -5.92 9.65
C PRO A 378 -0.49 -5.07 8.41
N TYR A 379 -1.42 -5.51 7.57
CA TYR A 379 -2.09 -4.71 6.57
C TYR A 379 -3.61 -4.84 6.76
N GLY A 380 -4.38 -3.98 6.13
CA GLY A 380 -5.82 -3.80 6.32
C GLY A 380 -6.17 -2.33 6.59
N PRO A 381 -7.38 -1.89 6.24
CA PRO A 381 -7.78 -0.50 6.43
C PRO A 381 -7.67 -0.05 7.90
N MET A 382 -7.04 1.09 8.13
CA MET A 382 -6.93 1.81 9.42
C MET A 382 -6.28 1.07 10.60
N VAL A 383 -5.91 -0.21 10.47
CA VAL A 383 -5.41 -1.02 11.61
C VAL A 383 -4.12 -0.47 12.22
N ASN A 384 -3.26 0.12 11.38
CA ASN A 384 -1.99 0.71 11.80
C ASN A 384 -2.12 2.01 12.60
N LEU A 385 -3.35 2.49 12.83
CA LEU A 385 -3.65 3.71 13.60
C LEU A 385 -4.20 3.41 15.00
N VAL A 386 -4.44 2.15 15.36
CA VAL A 386 -4.91 1.78 16.69
C VAL A 386 -3.77 1.96 17.68
N ASN A 387 -3.88 2.93 18.60
CA ASN A 387 -2.78 3.30 19.50
C ASN A 387 -2.73 2.47 20.78
N HIS A 388 -1.59 2.57 21.48
CA HIS A 388 -1.46 2.03 22.82
C HIS A 388 -2.21 2.87 23.86
N ASN A 389 -3.05 2.22 24.68
CA ASN A 389 -3.42 2.74 25.99
C ASN A 389 -3.84 1.59 26.90
N ARG A 390 -3.02 1.24 27.88
CA ARG A 390 -3.32 0.12 28.79
C ARG A 390 -4.62 0.27 29.58
N THR A 391 -4.90 1.49 30.06
CA THR A 391 -6.04 1.72 30.96
C THR A 391 -7.35 1.84 30.19
N LEU A 392 -7.29 2.38 28.97
CA LEU A 392 -8.45 2.58 28.10
C LEU A 392 -8.56 1.52 26.99
N ALA A 393 -7.72 0.46 27.03
CA ALA A 393 -7.73 -0.60 26.04
C ALA A 393 -9.13 -1.20 25.93
N ASN A 394 -9.71 -1.12 24.73
CA ASN A 394 -11.07 -1.56 24.43
C ASN A 394 -11.09 -2.61 23.30
N VAL A 395 -9.92 -2.98 22.77
CA VAL A 395 -9.75 -4.12 21.86
C VAL A 395 -8.61 -5.04 22.30
N ALA A 396 -8.67 -6.29 21.84
CA ALA A 396 -7.61 -7.28 22.01
C ALA A 396 -7.38 -8.06 20.71
N LEU A 397 -6.15 -8.57 20.56
CA LEU A 397 -5.78 -9.44 19.44
C LEU A 397 -6.26 -10.88 19.68
N ARG A 398 -6.62 -11.55 18.58
CA ARG A 398 -6.70 -13.01 18.49
C ARG A 398 -6.33 -13.49 17.09
N TRP A 399 -6.01 -14.77 16.94
CA TRP A 399 -5.90 -15.38 15.62
C TRP A 399 -7.26 -15.38 14.91
N ALA A 400 -7.26 -15.07 13.61
CA ALA A 400 -8.49 -14.91 12.85
C ALA A 400 -9.24 -16.23 12.64
N ASP A 401 -10.56 -16.17 12.46
CA ASP A 401 -11.36 -17.35 12.11
C ASP A 401 -11.03 -17.80 10.68
N PRO A 402 -10.56 -19.04 10.45
CA PRO A 402 -10.22 -19.53 9.11
C PRO A 402 -11.43 -19.60 8.17
N ARG A 403 -12.66 -19.50 8.67
CA ARG A 403 -13.88 -19.44 7.86
C ARG A 403 -14.12 -18.06 7.23
N ARG A 404 -13.45 -17.00 7.72
CA ARG A 404 -13.73 -15.60 7.39
C ARG A 404 -12.54 -14.83 6.82
N GLY A 405 -11.62 -15.51 6.13
CA GLY A 405 -10.50 -14.84 5.47
C GLY A 405 -9.42 -15.78 4.93
N ASN A 406 -8.19 -15.28 4.81
CA ASN A 406 -7.03 -16.04 4.30
C ASN A 406 -6.20 -16.73 5.40
N HIS A 407 -6.65 -16.73 6.65
CA HIS A 407 -5.88 -17.33 7.74
C HIS A 407 -5.75 -18.84 7.55
N MET A 408 -4.51 -19.33 7.52
CA MET A 408 -4.16 -20.75 7.47
C MET A 408 -3.58 -21.22 8.81
N PRO A 409 -4.39 -21.80 9.72
CA PRO A 409 -3.93 -22.21 11.05
C PRO A 409 -2.80 -23.25 11.03
N ALA A 410 -2.67 -24.00 9.94
CA ALA A 410 -1.60 -24.98 9.76
C ALA A 410 -0.20 -24.34 9.84
N LEU A 411 -0.06 -23.08 9.39
CA LEU A 411 1.22 -22.36 9.43
C LEU A 411 1.69 -22.06 10.86
N LEU A 412 0.79 -22.00 11.84
CA LEU A 412 1.13 -21.81 13.26
C LEU A 412 1.91 -22.99 13.85
N LYS A 413 1.92 -24.14 13.16
CA LYS A 413 2.67 -25.34 13.55
C LYS A 413 4.03 -25.43 12.86
N GLY A 414 4.26 -24.63 11.83
CA GLY A 414 5.50 -24.62 11.05
C GLY A 414 6.59 -23.78 11.70
N SER A 415 7.84 -24.01 11.33
CA SER A 415 8.98 -23.24 11.81
C SER A 415 9.10 -21.89 11.09
N ILE A 416 9.92 -20.98 11.63
CA ILE A 416 10.19 -19.68 10.97
C ILE A 416 10.89 -19.88 9.62
N GLU A 417 11.74 -20.90 9.48
CA GLU A 417 12.41 -21.25 8.22
C GLU A 417 11.45 -21.80 7.15
N GLU A 418 10.33 -22.39 7.57
CA GLU A 418 9.25 -22.78 6.67
C GLU A 418 8.44 -21.56 6.25
N LEU A 419 8.14 -20.65 7.18
CA LEU A 419 7.48 -19.37 6.86
C LEU A 419 8.30 -18.55 5.87
N GLU A 420 9.62 -18.45 6.04
CA GLU A 420 10.50 -17.70 5.12
C GLU A 420 10.40 -18.17 3.65
N LYS A 421 10.07 -19.44 3.43
CA LYS A 421 9.89 -20.00 2.08
C LYS A 421 8.50 -19.69 1.51
N ASP A 422 7.51 -19.38 2.34
CA ASP A 422 6.17 -19.01 1.92
C ASP A 422 6.15 -17.54 1.47
N ARG A 423 5.97 -17.31 0.17
CA ARG A 423 5.91 -15.97 -0.42
C ARG A 423 4.48 -15.42 -0.50
N THR A 424 3.59 -15.84 0.40
CA THR A 424 2.19 -15.39 0.39
C THR A 424 1.70 -15.00 1.79
N ALA A 425 0.83 -13.99 1.86
CA ALA A 425 0.19 -13.59 3.11
C ALA A 425 -0.98 -14.53 3.44
N LYS A 426 -0.73 -15.48 4.36
CA LYS A 426 -1.68 -16.52 4.81
C LYS A 426 -1.89 -16.54 6.33
N LEU A 427 -1.29 -15.60 7.04
CA LEU A 427 -1.53 -15.40 8.47
C LEU A 427 -2.43 -14.18 8.64
N ALA A 428 -3.38 -14.25 9.58
CA ALA A 428 -4.21 -13.12 9.92
C ALA A 428 -4.62 -13.17 11.40
N MET A 429 -4.74 -12.00 12.00
CA MET A 429 -5.32 -11.77 13.31
C MET A 429 -6.63 -10.97 13.19
N GLU A 430 -7.31 -10.80 14.30
CA GLU A 430 -8.48 -9.94 14.44
C GLU A 430 -8.31 -9.01 15.64
N LEU A 431 -8.72 -7.76 15.50
CA LEU A 431 -9.01 -6.89 16.65
C LEU A 431 -10.44 -7.14 17.09
N VAL A 432 -10.63 -7.49 18.36
CA VAL A 432 -11.95 -7.79 18.92
C VAL A 432 -12.25 -6.85 20.06
N ALA A 433 -13.44 -6.26 20.05
CA ALA A 433 -13.93 -5.39 21.11
C ALA A 433 -13.99 -6.17 22.44
N THR A 434 -13.34 -5.66 23.48
CA THR A 434 -13.38 -6.26 24.84
C THR A 434 -14.48 -5.65 25.71
N HIS A 435 -15.04 -4.53 25.26
CA HIS A 435 -16.15 -3.80 25.86
C HIS A 435 -17.00 -3.19 24.73
N ASP A 436 -18.17 -2.66 25.05
CA ASP A 436 -18.93 -1.87 24.10
C ASP A 436 -18.16 -0.57 23.77
N ILE A 437 -17.93 -0.32 22.48
CA ILE A 437 -17.25 0.88 21.98
C ILE A 437 -18.31 1.75 21.31
N GLN A 438 -18.44 2.99 21.75
CA GLN A 438 -19.40 3.94 21.18
C GLN A 438 -18.88 4.53 19.87
N GLU A 439 -19.78 4.94 18.98
CA GLU A 439 -19.41 5.75 17.81
C GLU A 439 -18.57 6.98 18.21
N GLY A 440 -17.49 7.22 17.48
CA GLY A 440 -16.55 8.32 17.72
C GLY A 440 -15.57 8.09 18.87
N ALA A 441 -15.65 6.98 19.63
CA ALA A 441 -14.63 6.67 20.63
C ALA A 441 -13.32 6.21 19.95
N GLU A 442 -12.19 6.61 20.52
CA GLU A 442 -10.87 6.12 20.07
C GLU A 442 -10.70 4.64 20.47
N VAL A 443 -10.16 3.86 19.54
CA VAL A 443 -9.87 2.44 19.72
C VAL A 443 -8.44 2.29 20.21
N PHE A 444 -8.29 1.63 21.35
CA PHE A 444 -7.02 1.42 22.02
C PHE A 444 -6.74 -0.06 22.25
N MET A 445 -5.46 -0.42 22.07
CA MET A 445 -4.95 -1.76 22.34
C MET A 445 -3.87 -1.70 23.42
N ASP A 446 -3.79 -2.73 24.26
CA ASP A 446 -2.61 -2.91 25.12
C ASP A 446 -1.47 -3.50 24.27
N TYR A 447 -0.36 -2.76 24.16
CA TYR A 447 0.82 -3.15 23.39
C TYR A 447 1.78 -4.04 24.21
N GLY A 448 1.46 -4.31 25.48
CA GLY A 448 2.21 -5.17 26.37
C GLY A 448 3.19 -4.44 27.31
N ASP A 449 3.62 -5.15 28.35
CA ASP A 449 4.48 -4.63 29.42
C ASP A 449 5.85 -4.14 28.95
N ASP A 450 6.47 -4.88 28.05
CA ASP A 450 7.77 -4.48 27.50
C ASP A 450 7.69 -3.16 26.75
N TRP A 451 6.65 -2.99 25.92
CA TRP A 451 6.46 -1.78 25.13
C TRP A 451 6.22 -0.58 26.05
N GLU A 452 5.32 -0.72 27.02
CA GLU A 452 4.98 0.35 27.97
C GLU A 452 6.20 0.76 28.81
N LYS A 453 6.98 -0.22 29.26
CA LYS A 453 8.24 0.03 29.97
C LYS A 453 9.24 0.75 29.07
N ALA A 454 9.39 0.34 27.81
CA ALA A 454 10.27 0.98 26.86
C ALA A 454 9.86 2.43 26.57
N TRP A 455 8.56 2.70 26.40
CA TRP A 455 8.04 4.04 26.18
C TRP A 455 8.24 4.96 27.38
N HIS A 456 7.98 4.47 28.60
CA HIS A 456 8.25 5.23 29.82
C HIS A 456 9.73 5.53 30.00
N GLN A 457 10.60 4.55 29.73
CA GLN A 457 12.05 4.75 29.78
C GLN A 457 12.50 5.77 28.72
N HIS A 458 11.94 5.68 27.51
CA HIS A 458 12.17 6.65 26.44
C HIS A 458 11.81 8.07 26.88
N ILE A 459 10.60 8.31 27.39
CA ILE A 459 10.20 9.65 27.87
C ILE A 459 11.15 10.16 28.95
N LYS A 460 11.58 9.28 29.87
CA LYS A 460 12.45 9.64 30.99
C LYS A 460 13.86 10.05 30.52
N ASP A 461 14.39 9.36 29.53
CA ASP A 461 15.75 9.55 29.03
C ASP A 461 15.82 10.49 27.82
N TRP A 462 14.67 10.86 27.25
CA TRP A 462 14.62 11.65 26.03
C TRP A 462 15.07 13.08 26.28
N GLU A 463 16.01 13.52 25.45
CA GLU A 463 16.46 14.90 25.36
C GLU A 463 16.27 15.39 23.93
N ALA A 464 15.86 16.65 23.78
CA ALA A 464 15.71 17.27 22.47
C ALA A 464 17.06 17.26 21.73
N PRO A 465 17.12 16.88 20.44
CA PRO A 465 18.36 16.92 19.69
C PRO A 465 18.97 18.33 19.69
N LEU A 466 20.31 18.41 19.69
CA LEU A 466 20.99 19.70 19.65
C LEU A 466 20.59 20.50 18.40
N GLY A 467 20.23 21.77 18.58
CA GLY A 467 19.78 22.63 17.47
C GLY A 467 18.38 22.34 16.95
N SER A 468 17.63 21.43 17.58
CA SER A 468 16.28 21.03 17.16
C SER A 468 15.26 22.18 17.09
N HIS A 469 15.48 23.28 17.81
CA HIS A 469 14.64 24.48 17.73
C HIS A 469 14.73 25.22 16.39
N ALA A 470 15.79 25.01 15.61
CA ALA A 470 15.98 25.60 14.29
C ALA A 470 15.45 24.70 13.16
N TYR A 471 14.96 23.51 13.49
CA TYR A 471 14.34 22.60 12.52
C TYR A 471 13.00 23.17 12.05
N ILE A 472 12.77 23.11 10.74
CA ILE A 472 11.50 23.40 10.08
C ILE A 472 11.38 22.37 8.95
N SER A 473 10.24 21.68 8.85
CA SER A 473 10.03 20.73 7.76
C SER A 473 9.91 21.44 6.42
N ALA A 474 10.18 20.74 5.32
CA ALA A 474 9.99 21.32 4.00
C ALA A 474 8.52 21.68 3.74
N ASP A 475 7.59 20.89 4.27
CA ASP A 475 6.15 21.14 4.16
C ASP A 475 5.75 22.47 4.84
N ASP A 476 6.16 22.67 6.10
CA ASP A 476 5.93 23.93 6.82
C ASP A 476 6.55 25.13 6.08
N MET A 477 7.76 24.95 5.55
CA MET A 477 8.47 26.00 4.80
C MET A 477 7.77 26.35 3.48
N ASN A 478 7.23 25.35 2.77
CA ASN A 478 6.50 25.53 1.50
C ASN A 478 5.09 26.09 1.69
N GLY A 479 4.53 25.96 2.89
CA GLY A 479 3.24 26.53 3.29
C GLY A 479 3.24 28.06 3.38
N ASP A 480 4.41 28.68 3.61
CA ASP A 480 4.54 30.13 3.67
C ASP A 480 4.64 30.75 2.27
N LYS A 481 3.49 31.11 1.70
CA LYS A 481 3.36 31.76 0.38
C LYS A 481 3.79 33.23 0.35
N GLU A 482 4.06 33.83 1.50
CA GLU A 482 4.54 35.21 1.58
C GLU A 482 6.06 35.28 1.83
N MET A 483 6.71 34.12 1.98
CA MET A 483 8.14 34.04 2.21
C MET A 483 8.94 34.60 1.04
N HIS A 484 9.82 35.55 1.36
CA HIS A 484 10.89 35.98 0.46
C HIS A 484 11.94 34.87 0.35
N LEU A 485 12.06 34.27 -0.84
CA LEU A 485 13.12 33.31 -1.12
C LEU A 485 14.45 34.06 -1.24
N ARG A 486 15.44 33.57 -0.48
CA ARG A 486 16.76 34.17 -0.32
C ARG A 486 17.63 33.88 -1.52
N THR A 487 18.34 34.92 -1.96
CA THR A 487 19.42 34.84 -2.95
C THR A 487 20.67 34.17 -2.37
N GLU A 488 21.58 33.70 -3.22
CA GLU A 488 22.88 33.15 -2.79
C GLU A 488 23.66 34.10 -1.88
N PHE A 489 23.59 35.41 -2.14
CA PHE A 489 24.24 36.41 -1.30
C PHE A 489 23.58 36.53 0.09
N GLU A 490 22.25 36.48 0.16
CA GLU A 490 21.51 36.51 1.43
C GLU A 490 21.73 35.24 2.26
N LEU A 491 21.93 34.09 1.61
CA LEU A 491 22.20 32.83 2.29
C LEU A 491 23.53 32.81 3.04
N LEU A 492 24.50 33.65 2.66
CA LEU A 492 25.77 33.80 3.40
C LEU A 492 25.57 34.36 4.82
N ASP A 493 24.56 35.21 5.02
CA ASP A 493 24.22 35.80 6.32
C ASP A 493 23.06 35.06 7.00
N LYS A 494 22.08 34.58 6.21
CA LYS A 494 20.81 33.99 6.69
C LYS A 494 20.52 32.66 6.00
N PRO A 495 21.29 31.59 6.30
CA PRO A 495 21.08 30.30 5.68
C PRO A 495 19.69 29.74 6.02
N TYR A 496 19.17 28.90 5.12
CA TYR A 496 18.02 28.06 5.44
C TYR A 496 18.37 27.02 6.52
N PRO A 497 17.37 26.45 7.21
CA PRO A 497 17.58 25.30 8.08
C PRO A 497 18.42 24.21 7.38
N PRO A 498 19.38 23.58 8.08
CA PRO A 498 20.36 22.70 7.46
C PRO A 498 19.73 21.43 6.85
N ASN A 499 18.54 21.04 7.30
CA ASN A 499 17.76 19.95 6.73
C ASN A 499 17.13 20.29 5.38
N LEU A 500 17.00 21.56 5.01
CA LEU A 500 16.33 21.96 3.77
C LEU A 500 17.30 22.15 2.62
N GLU A 501 16.83 21.83 1.44
CA GLU A 501 17.39 22.26 0.17
C GLU A 501 16.31 22.89 -0.71
N LEU A 502 16.68 23.91 -1.48
CA LEU A 502 15.78 24.53 -2.45
C LEU A 502 15.95 23.83 -3.80
N LYS A 503 14.83 23.49 -4.43
CA LYS A 503 14.79 22.92 -5.77
C LYS A 503 13.94 23.79 -6.69
N CYS A 504 14.20 23.70 -7.98
CA CYS A 504 13.44 24.38 -9.01
C CYS A 504 12.75 23.36 -9.91
N ASN A 505 11.52 23.67 -10.30
CA ASN A 505 10.71 22.84 -11.18
C ASN A 505 11.15 23.01 -12.63
N GLU A 506 11.55 21.91 -13.29
CA GLU A 506 11.99 21.90 -14.69
C GLU A 506 10.92 22.41 -15.66
N ALA A 507 9.63 22.38 -15.28
CA ALA A 507 8.54 22.91 -16.10
C ALA A 507 8.68 24.41 -16.42
N PHE A 508 9.53 25.14 -15.67
CA PHE A 508 9.80 26.56 -15.89
C PHE A 508 10.90 26.83 -16.92
N VAL A 509 11.59 25.81 -17.42
CA VAL A 509 12.61 25.94 -18.47
C VAL A 509 11.97 26.32 -19.82
N ASP A 510 10.75 25.83 -20.10
CA ASP A 510 9.98 26.15 -21.31
C ASP A 510 9.03 27.32 -21.06
N SER A 511 8.95 28.31 -21.96
CA SER A 511 8.06 29.46 -21.84
C SER A 511 6.55 29.14 -21.84
N ALA A 512 6.16 27.87 -22.04
CA ALA A 512 4.76 27.43 -21.92
C ALA A 512 4.09 27.81 -20.58
N TRP A 513 4.84 27.88 -19.47
CA TRP A 513 4.31 28.27 -18.17
C TRP A 513 3.80 29.72 -18.14
N GLU A 514 4.39 30.63 -18.94
CA GLU A 514 4.02 32.05 -18.96
C GLU A 514 2.56 32.24 -19.39
N ASN A 515 2.12 31.46 -20.38
CA ASN A 515 0.75 31.47 -20.85
C ASN A 515 -0.22 30.98 -19.76
N ALA A 516 0.14 29.90 -19.06
CA ALA A 516 -0.66 29.37 -17.96
C ALA A 516 -0.72 30.35 -16.78
N TRP A 517 0.39 31.01 -16.46
CA TRP A 517 0.47 32.04 -15.43
C TRP A 517 -0.41 33.24 -15.75
N ASN A 518 -0.34 33.75 -16.98
CA ASN A 518 -1.16 34.88 -17.43
C ASN A 518 -2.66 34.52 -17.50
N ALA A 519 -2.99 33.26 -17.76
CA ALA A 519 -4.36 32.76 -17.76
C ALA A 519 -4.89 32.39 -16.35
N GLY A 520 -4.05 32.46 -15.31
CA GLY A 520 -4.42 32.04 -13.95
C GLY A 520 -4.57 30.52 -13.80
N THR A 521 -4.02 29.73 -14.72
CA THR A 521 -4.10 28.26 -14.77
C THR A 521 -2.75 27.59 -14.50
N LEU A 522 -1.78 28.29 -13.89
CA LEU A 522 -0.46 27.75 -13.63
C LEU A 522 -0.52 26.43 -12.85
N ARG A 523 -1.39 26.32 -11.84
CA ARG A 523 -1.49 25.08 -11.06
C ARG A 523 -1.88 23.89 -11.92
N THR A 524 -2.92 24.05 -12.74
CA THR A 524 -3.34 23.02 -13.71
C THR A 524 -2.25 22.69 -14.73
N PHE A 525 -1.46 23.68 -15.14
CA PHE A 525 -0.30 23.45 -16.00
C PHE A 525 0.75 22.59 -15.30
N LEU A 526 1.12 22.91 -14.06
CA LEU A 526 2.08 22.12 -13.29
C LEU A 526 1.56 20.71 -13.03
N ASP A 527 0.29 20.56 -12.64
CA ASP A 527 -0.35 19.25 -12.44
C ASP A 527 -0.38 18.41 -13.73
N SER A 528 -0.39 19.06 -14.91
CA SER A 528 -0.34 18.36 -16.21
C SER A 528 1.06 17.87 -16.60
N LYS A 529 2.11 18.41 -15.99
CA LYS A 529 3.49 17.96 -16.19
C LYS A 529 3.68 16.73 -15.33
N LYS A 530 3.60 15.55 -15.96
CA LYS A 530 3.59 14.23 -15.33
C LYS A 530 4.84 13.87 -14.51
N GLU A 531 5.88 14.70 -14.57
CA GLU A 531 7.10 14.52 -13.79
C GLU A 531 7.25 15.76 -12.90
N ASP A 532 7.11 15.57 -11.59
CA ASP A 532 7.62 16.47 -10.55
C ASP A 532 9.16 16.48 -10.62
N SER A 533 9.70 16.93 -11.75
CA SER A 533 11.14 16.99 -11.97
C SER A 533 11.66 18.28 -11.35
N PHE A 534 12.16 18.12 -10.13
CA PHE A 534 12.75 19.19 -9.34
C PHE A 534 14.27 19.02 -9.32
N LEU A 535 14.99 20.00 -9.85
CA LEU A 535 16.45 19.98 -9.87
C LEU A 535 17.05 20.94 -8.83
N PRO A 536 18.31 20.70 -8.39
CA PRO A 536 19.05 21.68 -7.62
C PRO A 536 19.10 23.03 -8.34
N CYS A 537 18.92 24.12 -7.59
CA CYS A 537 19.02 25.46 -8.15
C CYS A 537 19.42 26.50 -7.11
N GLU A 538 19.89 27.64 -7.61
CA GLU A 538 20.36 28.78 -6.83
C GLU A 538 19.62 30.05 -7.28
N ILE A 539 19.15 30.87 -6.34
CA ILE A 539 18.49 32.14 -6.65
C ILE A 539 19.55 33.24 -6.74
N LEU A 540 19.66 33.88 -7.90
CA LEU A 540 20.62 34.96 -8.12
C LEU A 540 20.09 36.32 -7.68
N ARG A 541 18.82 36.61 -7.98
CA ARG A 541 18.17 37.88 -7.65
C ARG A 541 16.66 37.72 -7.57
N SER A 542 16.03 38.64 -6.85
CA SER A 542 14.59 38.83 -6.80
C SER A 542 14.23 40.27 -7.19
N GLU A 543 13.09 40.48 -7.84
CA GLU A 543 12.61 41.81 -8.18
C GLU A 543 11.08 41.93 -8.12
N TRP A 544 10.59 43.12 -7.79
CA TRP A 544 9.16 43.43 -7.82
C TRP A 544 8.74 43.91 -9.22
N LYS A 545 7.85 43.17 -9.88
CA LYS A 545 7.25 43.55 -11.17
C LYS A 545 5.74 43.49 -11.09
N LYS A 546 5.08 44.62 -11.38
CA LYS A 546 3.61 44.77 -11.35
C LYS A 546 2.98 44.25 -10.05
N GLY A 547 3.62 44.52 -8.91
CA GLY A 547 3.15 44.08 -7.59
C GLY A 547 3.35 42.60 -7.27
N LYS A 548 4.10 41.86 -8.10
CA LYS A 548 4.49 40.47 -7.85
C LYS A 548 6.00 40.39 -7.65
N LEU A 549 6.44 39.61 -6.67
CA LEU A 549 7.85 39.26 -6.47
C LEU A 549 8.21 38.13 -7.43
N LEU A 550 9.22 38.35 -8.27
CA LEU A 550 9.73 37.40 -9.25
C LEU A 550 11.21 37.13 -9.01
N TYR A 551 11.67 35.96 -9.43
CA TYR A 551 13.02 35.48 -9.18
C TYR A 551 13.78 35.24 -10.48
N THR A 552 15.10 35.36 -10.40
CA THR A 552 16.03 34.82 -11.40
C THR A 552 16.87 33.74 -10.71
N ALA A 553 16.88 32.54 -11.27
CA ALA A 553 17.58 31.40 -10.71
C ALA A 553 18.36 30.63 -11.78
N VAL A 554 19.37 29.90 -11.35
CA VAL A 554 20.11 28.95 -12.20
C VAL A 554 19.73 27.54 -11.79
N LEU A 555 19.18 26.79 -12.72
CA LEU A 555 18.84 25.38 -12.60
C LEU A 555 20.06 24.54 -12.97
N HIS A 556 20.44 23.58 -12.14
CA HIS A 556 21.58 22.70 -12.39
C HIS A 556 21.12 21.31 -12.83
N GLN A 557 21.33 20.98 -14.10
CA GLN A 557 21.05 19.67 -14.65
C GLN A 557 22.36 18.89 -14.82
N LYS A 558 22.53 17.84 -14.00
CA LYS A 558 23.69 16.94 -14.13
C LYS A 558 23.60 16.13 -15.42
N GLY A 559 24.73 15.95 -16.10
CA GLY A 559 24.82 15.02 -17.23
C GLY A 559 24.47 13.59 -16.81
N VAL A 560 23.60 12.91 -17.57
CA VAL A 560 23.11 11.55 -17.27
C VAL A 560 24.16 10.46 -17.53
N THR A 561 25.25 10.80 -18.24
CA THR A 561 26.36 9.90 -18.57
C THR A 561 27.70 10.63 -18.38
N ASP A 562 28.80 9.88 -18.18
CA ASP A 562 30.17 10.44 -18.10
C ASP A 562 30.58 11.29 -19.33
N SER A 563 29.82 11.18 -20.42
CA SER A 563 29.99 11.93 -21.67
C SER A 563 29.05 13.13 -21.83
N ALA A 564 28.06 13.30 -20.95
CA ALA A 564 27.13 14.41 -20.97
C ALA A 564 27.67 15.55 -20.09
N SER A 565 27.85 16.74 -20.66
CA SER A 565 28.21 17.92 -19.87
C SER A 565 27.04 18.38 -19.03
N ASP A 566 27.31 18.78 -17.79
CA ASP A 566 26.34 19.50 -16.95
C ASP A 566 25.78 20.71 -17.71
N ARG A 567 24.46 20.90 -17.62
CA ARG A 567 23.76 22.04 -18.22
C ARG A 567 23.20 22.92 -17.12
N ASN A 568 23.47 24.21 -17.23
CA ASN A 568 22.88 25.22 -16.38
C ASN A 568 21.85 25.99 -17.20
N GLU A 569 20.60 26.00 -16.74
CA GLU A 569 19.52 26.75 -17.39
C GLU A 569 19.18 27.98 -16.55
N LEU A 570 19.11 29.15 -17.19
CA LEU A 570 18.76 30.40 -16.53
C LEU A 570 17.24 30.57 -16.56
N LEU A 571 16.61 30.57 -15.39
CA LEU A 571 15.21 30.87 -15.21
C LEU A 571 15.07 32.35 -14.87
N GLU A 572 14.46 33.15 -15.74
CA GLU A 572 14.26 34.58 -15.50
C GLU A 572 12.77 34.92 -15.27
N HIS A 573 12.51 35.82 -14.33
CA HIS A 573 11.17 36.35 -14.05
C HIS A 573 10.16 35.31 -13.60
N VAL A 574 10.62 34.22 -12.98
CA VAL A 574 9.75 33.13 -12.54
C VAL A 574 9.10 33.45 -11.19
N PRO A 575 7.85 33.02 -10.96
CA PRO A 575 7.19 33.18 -9.67
C PRO A 575 7.76 32.23 -8.61
N GLN A 576 7.35 32.42 -7.34
CA GLN A 576 7.72 31.52 -6.24
C GLN A 576 7.31 30.06 -6.50
N ASP A 577 6.23 29.83 -7.26
CA ASP A 577 5.76 28.49 -7.66
C ASP A 577 6.79 27.69 -8.49
N ALA A 578 7.83 28.34 -9.01
CA ALA A 578 8.95 27.65 -9.65
C ALA A 578 9.88 26.94 -8.67
N PHE A 579 9.74 27.20 -7.37
CA PHE A 579 10.63 26.71 -6.33
C PHE A 579 9.89 25.86 -5.31
N GLN A 580 10.59 24.89 -4.75
CA GLN A 580 10.09 24.06 -3.67
C GLN A 580 11.22 23.67 -2.73
N PHE A 581 11.01 23.82 -1.43
CA PHE A 581 11.88 23.23 -0.42
C PHE A 581 11.66 21.72 -0.37
N ARG A 582 12.73 20.98 -0.18
CA ARG A 582 12.71 19.54 0.12
C ARG A 582 13.57 19.29 1.35
N ASP A 583 13.12 18.36 2.19
CA ASP A 583 13.98 17.84 3.25
C ASP A 583 15.08 17.01 2.60
N LYS A 584 16.32 17.25 2.99
CA LYS A 584 17.48 16.46 2.59
C LYS A 584 17.31 15.04 3.12
N HIS A 585 17.86 14.09 2.39
CA HIS A 585 17.87 12.68 2.78
C HIS A 585 18.32 12.50 4.23
N TYR A 586 17.60 11.64 4.98
CA TYR A 586 17.89 11.33 6.38
C TYR A 586 17.76 12.50 7.38
N THR A 587 16.96 13.54 7.08
CA THR A 587 16.84 14.71 7.99
C THR A 587 15.45 14.96 8.59
N THR A 588 14.41 14.29 8.08
CA THR A 588 13.04 14.36 8.62
C THR A 588 12.95 13.74 10.02
N ASP A 589 11.80 13.92 10.69
CA ASP A 589 11.62 13.51 12.09
C ASP A 589 11.84 12.01 12.31
N MET A 590 11.50 11.18 11.32
CA MET A 590 11.67 9.73 11.41
C MET A 590 13.13 9.26 11.42
N HIS A 591 14.09 10.13 11.08
CA HIS A 591 15.52 9.79 11.09
C HIS A 591 16.24 10.22 12.37
N GLN A 592 15.51 10.78 13.34
CA GLN A 592 16.10 11.13 14.63
C GLN A 592 16.65 9.89 15.34
N LYS A 593 17.91 9.97 15.80
CA LYS A 593 18.59 8.88 16.52
C LYS A 593 17.90 8.52 17.85
N ASN A 594 17.24 9.50 18.45
CA ASN A 594 16.46 9.38 19.68
C ASN A 594 14.96 9.27 19.40
N ALA A 595 14.52 8.89 18.19
CA ALA A 595 13.11 8.57 17.93
C ALA A 595 12.78 7.19 18.53
N PHE A 596 11.57 7.06 19.07
CA PHE A 596 11.14 5.80 19.67
C PHE A 596 10.93 4.71 18.60
N ARG A 597 11.53 3.53 18.79
CA ARG A 597 11.41 2.37 17.90
C ARG A 597 11.12 1.11 18.71
N HIS A 598 9.95 0.51 18.57
CA HIS A 598 9.56 -0.71 19.27
C HIS A 598 8.39 -1.41 18.59
N ASP A 599 8.49 -2.73 18.39
CA ASP A 599 7.40 -3.57 17.89
C ASP A 599 6.27 -3.70 18.92
N ILE A 600 5.03 -3.85 18.46
CA ILE A 600 3.88 -4.11 19.32
C ILE A 600 3.96 -5.55 19.84
N ARG A 601 3.78 -5.82 21.13
CA ARG A 601 3.95 -7.18 21.64
C ARG A 601 2.76 -8.08 21.28
N ILE A 602 3.07 -9.24 20.72
CA ILE A 602 2.16 -10.39 20.66
C ILE A 602 2.05 -10.95 22.08
N PRO A 603 0.84 -11.18 22.63
CA PRO A 603 0.68 -11.82 23.93
C PRO A 603 1.34 -13.21 23.99
N ASP A 604 1.94 -13.56 25.13
CA ASP A 604 2.65 -14.84 25.34
C ASP A 604 1.79 -16.07 25.01
N ASN A 605 0.49 -16.00 25.31
CA ASN A 605 -0.46 -17.09 25.04
C ASN A 605 -0.85 -17.23 23.56
N MET A 606 -0.51 -16.26 22.72
CA MET A 606 -0.80 -16.27 21.28
C MET A 606 0.39 -16.75 20.45
N LEU A 607 1.63 -16.53 20.90
CA LEU A 607 2.81 -16.89 20.13
C LEU A 607 3.04 -18.42 20.15
N PRO A 608 3.07 -19.09 18.98
CA PRO A 608 3.46 -20.48 18.89
C PRO A 608 4.86 -20.74 19.45
N SER A 609 5.00 -21.79 20.26
CA SER A 609 6.28 -22.19 20.85
C SER A 609 7.35 -22.52 19.81
N VAL A 610 6.95 -23.00 18.62
CA VAL A 610 7.85 -23.25 17.48
C VAL A 610 8.50 -21.97 16.91
N TRP A 611 7.95 -20.79 17.22
CA TRP A 611 8.52 -19.49 16.81
C TRP A 611 9.36 -18.83 17.90
N MET A 612 9.47 -19.43 19.10
CA MET A 612 10.30 -18.92 20.18
C MET A 612 11.76 -19.34 19.99
N ASN A 613 12.43 -18.73 19.00
CA ASN A 613 13.79 -19.07 18.59
C ASN A 613 14.89 -18.19 19.20
N ARG A 614 14.54 -17.15 19.96
CA ARG A 614 15.50 -16.37 20.75
C ARG A 614 15.57 -16.97 22.15
N LYS A 615 16.72 -17.54 22.49
CA LYS A 615 17.04 -17.90 23.86
C LYS A 615 17.58 -16.66 24.57
N GLU A 616 17.13 -16.44 25.80
CA GLU A 616 17.70 -15.44 26.71
C GLU A 616 19.20 -15.63 26.91
#